data_AF-A0A1L8EB72-F1
#
_entry.id   AF-A0A1L8EB72-F1
#
_cell.length_a   1.000
_cell.length_b   1.000
_cell.length_c   1.000
_cell.angle_alpha   90.00
_cell.angle_beta   90.00
_cell.angle_gamma   90.00
#
_symmetry.space_group_name_H-M   'P 1'
#
loop_
_entity.id
_entity.type
_entity.pdbx_description
1 polymer ?
#
loop_
_entity_poly.entity_id
_entity_poly.type
_entity_poly.pdbx_seq_one_letter_code
_entity_poly.pdbx_strand_id
1 'polypeptide(L)' 'MSGSNKVNCLVGSSIRYIAGRNAIQTSYWRKTSGNRLVKHTRTCEFDPTQKMPMSLRNKRYRDQTFNMTKS' A
#
# COMPACT_ATOMS: atom_id res chain seq x y z
N MET A 1 -6.46 7.46 -37.30
CA MET A 1 -7.24 7.50 -36.03
C MET A 1 -6.26 7.63 -34.87
N SER A 2 -6.19 8.78 -34.20
CA SER A 2 -5.24 8.97 -33.09
C SER A 2 -5.80 8.37 -31.80
N GLY A 3 -5.11 7.37 -31.27
CA GLY A 3 -5.45 6.71 -30.00
C GLY A 3 -5.20 7.66 -28.83
N SER A 4 -6.17 8.53 -28.52
CA SER A 4 -6.15 9.34 -27.30
C SER A 4 -6.79 8.58 -26.14
N ASN A 5 -6.16 7.47 -25.74
CA ASN A 5 -6.40 6.87 -24.42
C ASN A 5 -5.79 7.81 -23.36
N LYS A 6 -6.41 8.97 -23.15
CA LYS A 6 -6.08 9.86 -22.03
C LYS A 6 -6.55 9.19 -20.76
N VAL A 7 -5.71 8.30 -20.26
CA VAL A 7 -5.69 7.73 -18.91
C VAL A 7 -6.26 8.77 -17.94
N ASN A 8 -7.40 8.43 -17.33
CA ASN A 8 -8.03 9.19 -16.24
C ASN A 8 -6.95 9.73 -15.28
N CYS A 9 -6.63 11.01 -15.45
CA CYS A 9 -5.44 11.63 -14.86
C CYS A 9 -5.63 11.68 -13.34
N LEU A 10 -4.69 11.08 -12.59
CA LEU A 10 -4.66 11.18 -11.13
C LEU A 10 -4.40 12.64 -10.74
N VAL A 11 -5.28 13.22 -9.92
CA VAL A 11 -5.19 14.61 -9.47
C VAL A 11 -4.54 14.72 -8.11
N GLY A 12 -4.84 13.77 -7.23
CA GLY A 12 -4.30 13.75 -5.88
C GLY A 12 -4.66 12.45 -5.18
N SER A 13 -3.94 12.18 -4.10
CA SER A 13 -4.20 11.03 -3.23
C SER A 13 -3.90 11.36 -1.78
N SER A 14 -4.57 10.67 -0.88
CA SER A 14 -4.35 10.72 0.56
C SER A 14 -4.39 9.30 1.10
N ILE A 15 -3.46 8.99 1.98
CA ILE A 15 -3.35 7.70 2.65
C ILE A 15 -3.45 7.96 4.15
N ARG A 16 -4.29 7.19 4.84
CA ARG A 16 -4.37 7.21 6.30
C ARG A 16 -4.35 5.81 6.87
N TYR A 17 -3.71 5.66 8.02
CA TYR A 17 -3.82 4.47 8.84
C TYR A 17 -5.02 4.62 9.80
N ILE A 18 -5.83 3.57 9.90
CA ILE A 18 -6.98 3.51 10.81
C ILE A 18 -6.57 2.64 12.00
N ALA A 19 -6.10 3.30 13.06
CA ALA A 19 -5.82 2.65 14.34
C ALA A 19 -7.08 1.94 14.86
N GLY A 20 -6.91 0.74 15.43
CA GLY A 20 -8.01 -0.11 15.89
C GLY A 20 -8.61 -1.03 14.81
N ARG A 21 -8.46 -0.70 13.52
CA ARG A 21 -8.79 -1.63 12.42
C ARG A 21 -7.59 -2.31 11.79
N ASN A 22 -6.39 -1.90 12.21
CA ASN A 22 -5.13 -2.33 11.59
C ASN A 22 -5.20 -2.23 10.06
N ALA A 23 -5.69 -1.11 9.54
CA ALA A 23 -6.03 -0.97 8.13
C ALA A 23 -5.47 0.33 7.54
N ILE A 24 -5.08 0.29 6.27
CA ILE A 24 -4.74 1.47 5.47
C ILE A 24 -5.93 1.80 4.57
N GLN A 25 -6.32 3.07 4.57
CA GLN A 25 -7.27 3.60 3.60
C GLN A 25 -6.58 4.60 2.68
N THR A 26 -6.67 4.32 1.38
CA THR A 26 -6.19 5.17 0.31
C THR A 26 -7.39 5.79 -0.40
N SER A 27 -7.48 7.12 -0.36
CA SER A 27 -8.42 7.89 -1.18
C SER A 27 -7.67 8.61 -2.29
N TYR A 28 -8.21 8.61 -3.50
CA TYR A 28 -7.60 9.29 -4.63
C TYR A 28 -8.65 9.84 -5.59
N TRP A 29 -8.30 10.89 -6.31
CA TRP A 29 -9.19 11.58 -7.23
C TRP A 29 -8.65 11.49 -8.65
N ARG A 30 -9.51 11.12 -9.58
CA ARG A 30 -9.17 11.11 -11.00
C ARG A 30 -10.06 12.08 -11.76
N LYS A 31 -9.47 12.74 -12.77
CA LYS A 31 -10.25 13.46 -13.78
C LYS A 31 -11.03 12.45 -14.59
N THR A 32 -12.31 12.74 -14.80
CA THR A 32 -13.17 12.05 -15.77
C THR A 32 -13.46 12.99 -16.94
N SER A 33 -14.35 12.58 -17.86
CA SER A 33 -14.78 13.45 -18.96
C SER A 33 -15.39 14.77 -18.43
N GLY A 34 -14.97 15.88 -19.04
CA GLY A 34 -15.37 17.22 -18.63
C GLY A 34 -14.56 17.75 -17.42
N ASN A 35 -15.19 18.61 -16.62
CA ASN A 35 -14.57 19.27 -15.47
C ASN A 35 -14.94 18.61 -14.12
N ARG A 36 -15.13 17.29 -14.12
CA ARG A 36 -15.57 16.52 -12.94
C ARG A 36 -14.41 15.70 -12.38
N LEU A 37 -14.41 15.53 -11.06
CA LEU A 37 -13.49 14.66 -10.33
C LEU A 37 -14.25 13.49 -9.72
N VAL A 38 -13.75 12.28 -9.92
CA VAL A 38 -14.28 11.07 -9.26
C VAL A 38 -13.35 10.70 -8.13
N LYS A 39 -13.91 10.60 -6.92
CA LYS A 39 -13.20 10.07 -5.76
C LYS A 39 -13.29 8.54 -5.77
N HIS A 40 -12.15 7.90 -5.60
CA HIS A 40 -12.04 6.47 -5.32
C HIS A 40 -11.50 6.28 -3.90
N THR A 41 -11.98 5.25 -3.23
CA THR A 41 -11.48 4.85 -1.91
C THR A 41 -11.22 3.35 -1.92
N ARG A 42 -10.05 2.94 -1.46
CA ARG A 42 -9.68 1.55 -1.21
C ARG A 42 -9.21 1.42 0.22
N THR A 43 -9.68 0.38 0.90
CA THR A 43 -9.23 0.01 2.23
C THR A 43 -8.54 -1.35 2.14
N CYS A 44 -7.36 -1.47 2.73
CA CYS A 44 -6.62 -2.72 2.88
C CYS A 44 -6.48 -2.97 4.38
N GLU A 45 -7.00 -4.10 4.85
CA GLU A 45 -6.90 -4.50 6.25
C GLU A 45 -5.71 -5.45 6.40
N PHE A 46 -4.93 -5.23 7.46
CA PHE A 46 -3.89 -6.16 7.86
C PHE A 46 -4.49 -7.12 8.88
N ASP A 47 -4.52 -8.39 8.52
CA ASP A 47 -4.97 -9.43 9.44
C ASP A 47 -4.07 -9.40 10.69
N PRO A 48 -4.62 -9.22 11.91
CA PRO A 48 -3.84 -9.22 13.14
C PRO A 48 -3.12 -10.55 13.38
N THR A 49 -3.56 -11.64 12.74
CA THR A 49 -2.91 -12.95 12.78
C THR A 49 -1.81 -13.11 11.73
N GLN A 50 -1.61 -12.13 10.84
CA GLN A 50 -0.62 -12.19 9.78
C GLN A 50 0.79 -12.26 10.35
N LYS A 51 1.38 -13.45 10.32
CA LYS A 51 2.77 -13.67 10.70
C LYS A 51 3.69 -13.18 9.59
N MET A 52 4.89 -12.74 9.98
CA MET A 52 5.96 -12.46 9.02
C MET A 52 6.22 -13.72 8.18
N PRO A 53 6.36 -13.59 6.84
CA PRO A 53 6.69 -14.71 5.97
C PRO A 53 7.90 -15.49 6.49
N MET A 54 7.83 -16.82 6.47
CA MET A 54 8.86 -17.70 7.05
C MET A 54 10.26 -17.45 6.46
N SER A 55 10.36 -17.13 5.17
CA SER A 55 11.62 -16.80 4.51
C SER A 55 12.29 -15.56 5.11
N LEU A 56 11.52 -14.51 5.39
CA LEU A 56 12.01 -13.28 6.04
C LEU A 56 12.32 -13.51 7.52
N ARG A 57 11.51 -14.33 8.20
CA ARG A 57 11.74 -14.71 9.58
C ARG A 57 13.06 -15.46 9.74
N ASN A 58 13.34 -16.44 8.89
CA ASN A 58 14.57 -17.21 8.90
C ASN A 58 15.81 -16.36 8.55
N LYS A 59 15.66 -15.39 7.63
CA LYS A 59 16.73 -14.43 7.33
C LYS A 59 17.08 -13.58 8.55
N ARG A 60 16.07 -13.04 9.26
CA ARG A 60 16.28 -12.27 10.50
C ARG A 60 16.95 -13.09 11.59
N TYR A 61 16.58 -14.36 11.76
CA TYR A 61 17.27 -15.26 12.70
C TYR A 61 18.73 -15.44 12.32
N ARG A 62 19.03 -15.75 11.05
CA ARG A 62 20.43 -15.90 10.58
C ARG A 62 21.27 -14.65 10.81
N ASP A 63 20.74 -13.48 10.47
CA ASP A 63 21.46 -12.21 10.62
C ASP A 63 21.73 -11.89 12.11
N GLN A 64 20.78 -12.21 13.01
CA GLN A 64 20.97 -12.08 14.46
C GLN A 64 22.01 -13.06 15.00
N THR A 65 21.97 -14.34 14.60
CA THR A 65 22.95 -15.34 15.05
C THR A 65 24.36 -14.99 14.57
N PHE A 66 24.50 -14.52 13.32
CA PHE A 66 25.79 -14.11 12.76
C PHE A 66 26.42 -12.92 13.50
N ASN A 67 25.60 -11.97 13.98
CA ASN A 67 26.10 -10.84 14.76
C ASN A 67 26.49 -11.24 16.19
N MET A 68 25.84 -12.27 16.77
CA MET A 68 26.20 -12.80 18.09
C MET A 68 27.51 -13.61 18.09
N THR A 69 27.84 -14.29 16.99
CA THR A 69 29.11 -15.04 16.88
C THR A 69 30.31 -14.19 16.48
N LYS A 70 30.10 -12.90 16.20
CA LYS A 70 31.16 -11.94 15.84
C LYS A 70 31.64 -11.04 16.99
N SER A 71 31.02 -11.11 18.17
CA SER A 71 31.48 -10.43 19.39
C SER A 71 32.26 -11.38 20.28
#